data_AF-A0AAN8NX11-F1
#
_entry.id   AF-A0AAN8NX11-F1
#
_cell.length_a   1.000
_cell.length_b   1.000
_cell.length_c   1.000
_cell.angle_alpha   90.00
_cell.angle_beta   90.00
_cell.angle_gamma   90.00
#
_symmetry.space_group_name_H-M   'P 1'
#
loop_
_entity.id
_entity.type
_entity.pdbx_description
1 polymer ?
#
loop_
_entity_poly.entity_id
_entity_poly.type
_entity_poly.pdbx_seq_one_letter_code
_entity_poly.pdbx_strand_id
1 'polypeptide(L)'
;MVMVNQKHPPLVLGLSLLVLPFLPATNLVVTVGFVVAERLLYIPSLGWTILVVYGLQLLRLKQKLLCPMPLIILVILIFCGRTLLRNRDWNSRESLIRSGLKTLPQNAKMHYNFANFLRDSGNLESAAVHYKEALRLWPAYASAHNNLGAIMNRPEDAEQHFLAAIRYSPHHVNAYYNLGQVYR
;
A
#
# COMPACT_ATOMS: atom_id res chain seq x y z
N MET A 1 -1.34 -42.73 35.23
CA MET A 1 -1.13 -42.19 33.87
C MET A 1 -2.37 -41.40 33.49
N VAL A 2 -2.47 -40.14 33.92
CA VAL A 2 -3.62 -39.28 33.63
C VAL A 2 -3.22 -38.40 32.44
N MET A 3 -3.81 -38.65 31.27
CA MET A 3 -3.73 -37.73 30.14
C MET A 3 -4.50 -36.47 30.50
N VAL A 4 -3.81 -35.51 31.12
CA VAL A 4 -4.32 -34.15 31.27
C VAL A 4 -4.50 -33.59 29.87
N ASN A 5 -5.76 -33.40 29.49
CA ASN A 5 -6.17 -32.68 28.29
C ASN A 5 -5.52 -31.29 28.34
N GLN A 6 -4.34 -31.15 27.73
CA GLN A 6 -3.60 -29.89 27.75
C GLN A 6 -4.34 -28.90 26.86
N LYS A 7 -5.27 -28.16 27.48
CA LYS A 7 -5.77 -26.94 26.89
C LYS A 7 -4.53 -26.08 26.59
N HIS A 8 -4.40 -25.62 25.36
CA HIS A 8 -3.36 -24.69 24.93
C HIS A 8 -3.94 -23.26 24.83
N PRO A 9 -4.39 -22.62 25.94
CA PRO A 9 -5.00 -21.30 25.89
C PRO A 9 -4.13 -20.24 25.21
N PRO A 10 -2.78 -20.21 25.38
CA PRO A 10 -1.93 -19.26 24.67
C PRO A 10 -1.95 -19.45 23.15
N LEU A 11 -2.09 -20.70 22.66
CA LEU A 11 -2.17 -20.99 21.24
C LEU A 11 -3.47 -20.45 20.64
N VAL A 12 -4.60 -20.73 21.30
CA VAL A 12 -5.91 -20.25 20.85
C VAL A 12 -5.95 -18.72 20.88
N LEU A 13 -5.56 -18.11 22.00
CA LEU A 13 -5.53 -16.65 22.15
C LEU A 13 -4.60 -16.00 21.12
N GLY A 14 -3.39 -16.54 20.93
CA GLY A 14 -2.43 -16.03 19.95
C GLY A 14 -2.96 -16.08 18.53
N LEU A 15 -3.60 -17.19 18.13
CA LEU A 15 -4.23 -17.32 16.81
C LEU A 15 -5.43 -16.38 16.64
N SER A 16 -6.27 -16.24 17.67
CA SER A 16 -7.42 -15.33 17.64
C SER A 16 -6.98 -13.88 17.46
N LEU A 17 -5.97 -13.42 18.21
CA LEU A 17 -5.41 -12.08 18.10
C LEU A 17 -4.64 -11.86 16.80
N LEU A 18 -4.09 -12.91 16.20
CA LEU A 18 -3.42 -12.85 14.90
C LEU A 18 -4.42 -12.69 13.75
N VAL A 19 -5.46 -13.52 13.72
CA VAL A 19 -6.34 -13.67 12.55
C VAL A 19 -7.50 -12.68 12.55
N LEU A 20 -8.22 -12.55 13.67
CA LEU A 20 -9.47 -11.76 13.71
C LEU A 20 -9.25 -10.28 13.40
N PRO A 21 -8.24 -9.59 13.99
CA PRO A 21 -8.00 -8.19 13.70
C PRO A 21 -7.36 -7.97 12.32
N PHE A 22 -6.73 -9.00 11.73
CA PHE A 22 -6.10 -8.90 10.42
C PHE A 22 -7.10 -9.09 9.26
N LEU A 23 -8.19 -9.84 9.47
CA LEU A 23 -9.20 -10.10 8.45
C LEU A 23 -9.71 -8.84 7.72
N PRO A 24 -10.09 -7.74 8.41
CA PRO A 24 -10.49 -6.51 7.73
C PRO A 24 -9.37 -5.87 6.89
N ALA A 25 -8.11 -5.99 7.31
CA ALA A 25 -6.96 -5.44 6.59
C ALA A 25 -6.61 -6.24 5.31
N THR A 26 -7.07 -7.49 5.18
CA THR A 26 -6.78 -8.32 4.00
C THR A 26 -7.54 -7.88 2.75
N ASN A 27 -8.54 -7.00 2.88
CA ASN A 27 -9.50 -6.68 1.82
C ASN A 27 -10.24 -7.91 1.23
N LEU A 28 -10.18 -9.09 1.89
CA LEU A 28 -10.89 -10.30 1.44
C LEU A 28 -12.40 -10.23 1.72
N VAL A 29 -12.78 -9.62 2.84
CA VAL A 29 -14.18 -9.57 3.30
C VAL A 29 -14.79 -8.18 3.12
N VAL A 30 -14.00 -7.12 3.33
CA VAL A 30 -14.42 -5.72 3.18
C VAL A 30 -13.31 -4.98 2.46
N THR A 31 -13.59 -4.41 1.29
CA THR A 31 -12.65 -3.54 0.59
C THR A 31 -12.58 -2.20 1.29
N VAL A 32 -11.54 -1.97 2.09
CA VAL A 32 -11.35 -0.68 2.77
C VAL A 32 -10.47 0.22 1.90
N GLY A 33 -10.99 1.40 1.53
CA GLY A 33 -10.36 2.32 0.58
C GLY A 33 -9.13 3.10 1.10
N PHE A 34 -8.64 2.81 2.30
CA PHE A 34 -7.49 3.46 2.91
C PHE A 34 -6.48 2.43 3.44
N VAL A 35 -5.25 2.87 3.73
CA VAL A 35 -4.16 2.03 4.27
C VAL A 35 -4.49 1.64 5.71
N VAL A 36 -5.41 0.68 5.87
CA VAL A 36 -5.86 0.17 7.18
C VAL A 36 -4.75 -0.63 7.86
N ALA A 37 -3.93 -1.32 7.07
CA ALA A 37 -2.95 -2.28 7.56
C ALA A 37 -2.02 -1.68 8.62
N GLU A 38 -1.55 -0.44 8.42
CA GLU A 38 -0.60 0.22 9.31
C GLU A 38 -1.16 0.45 10.73
N ARG A 39 -2.48 0.64 10.86
CA ARG A 39 -3.15 0.81 12.16
C ARG A 39 -3.64 -0.51 12.76
N LEU A 40 -3.91 -1.52 11.95
CA LEU A 40 -4.42 -2.82 12.42
C LEU A 40 -3.32 -3.82 12.76
N LEU A 41 -2.07 -3.64 12.31
CA LEU A 41 -0.98 -4.62 12.49
C LEU A 41 -0.47 -4.80 13.93
N TYR A 42 -0.78 -3.88 14.85
CA TYR A 42 -0.32 -3.98 16.25
C TYR A 42 -0.92 -5.19 16.99
N ILE A 43 -2.23 -5.44 16.83
CA ILE A 43 -2.92 -6.55 17.52
C ILE A 43 -2.47 -7.92 16.97
N PRO A 44 -2.36 -8.12 15.63
CA PRO A 44 -1.75 -9.32 15.08
C PRO A 44 -0.31 -9.55 15.52
N SER A 45 0.49 -8.49 15.66
CA SER A 45 1.87 -8.58 16.16
C SER A 45 1.94 -9.08 17.61
N LEU A 46 0.98 -8.68 18.45
CA LEU A 46 0.83 -9.23 19.80
C LEU A 46 0.51 -10.74 19.75
N GLY A 47 -0.42 -11.15 18.88
CA GLY A 47 -0.74 -12.56 18.65
C GLY A 47 0.48 -13.38 18.22
N TRP A 48 1.26 -12.86 17.28
CA TRP A 48 2.51 -13.48 16.83
C TRP A 48 3.53 -13.64 17.98
N THR A 49 3.69 -12.62 18.82
CA THR A 49 4.61 -12.65 19.96
C THR A 49 4.22 -13.74 20.96
N ILE A 50 2.92 -13.87 21.27
CA ILE A 50 2.41 -14.92 22.15
C ILE A 50 2.72 -16.31 21.58
N LEU A 51 2.49 -16.53 20.28
CA LEU A 51 2.75 -17.81 19.61
C LEU A 51 4.23 -18.18 19.62
N VAL A 52 5.13 -17.22 19.35
CA VAL A 52 6.58 -17.45 19.36
C VAL A 52 7.07 -17.82 20.76
N VAL A 53 6.68 -17.05 21.79
CA VAL A 53 7.09 -17.32 23.18
C VAL A 53 6.55 -18.68 23.64
N TYR A 54 5.30 -19.00 23.31
CA TYR A 54 4.69 -20.27 23.67
C TYR A 54 5.38 -21.47 22.98
N GLY A 55 5.70 -21.33 21.69
CA GLY A 55 6.46 -22.34 20.94
C GLY A 55 7.84 -22.60 21.55
N LEU A 56 8.56 -21.53 21.95
CA LEU A 56 9.85 -21.65 22.65
C LEU A 56 9.73 -22.34 24.00
N GLN A 57 8.67 -22.06 24.77
CA GLN A 57 8.40 -22.73 26.05
C GLN A 57 8.18 -24.23 25.87
N LEU A 58 7.38 -24.64 24.89
CA LEU A 58 7.14 -26.06 24.58
C LEU A 58 8.43 -26.80 24.15
N LEU A 59 9.29 -26.14 23.38
CA LEU A 59 10.58 -26.70 22.96
C LEU A 59 11.55 -26.87 24.14
N ARG A 60 11.60 -25.90 25.05
CA ARG A 60 12.40 -26.00 26.30
C ARG A 60 11.94 -27.15 27.19
N LEU A 61 10.62 -27.34 27.33
CA LEU A 61 10.03 -28.40 28.15
C LEU A 61 10.36 -29.81 27.60
N LYS A 62 10.59 -29.95 26.29
CA LYS A 62 10.96 -31.23 25.67
C LYS A 62 12.47 -31.53 25.68
N GLN A 63 13.31 -30.69 26.30
CA GLN A 63 14.78 -30.82 26.39
C GLN A 63 15.53 -31.06 25.05
N LYS A 64 14.86 -30.96 23.89
CA LYS A 64 15.45 -31.06 22.55
C LYS A 64 16.06 -29.73 22.10
N LEU A 65 17.00 -29.18 22.86
CA LEU A 65 17.56 -27.86 22.56
C LEU A 65 18.82 -27.97 21.69
N LEU A 66 18.65 -27.95 20.36
CA LEU A 66 19.62 -27.23 19.55
C LEU A 66 19.32 -25.75 19.80
N CYS A 67 20.26 -25.01 20.39
CA CYS A 67 20.08 -23.59 20.70
C CYS A 67 19.66 -22.84 19.42
N PRO A 68 18.42 -22.31 19.29
CA PRO A 68 17.95 -21.69 18.04
C PRO A 68 18.54 -20.29 17.81
N MET A 69 19.47 -19.86 18.67
CA MET A 69 20.13 -18.55 18.59
C MET A 69 20.76 -18.24 17.23
N PRO A 70 21.47 -19.14 16.52
CA PRO A 70 22.01 -18.81 15.21
C PRO A 70 20.90 -18.58 14.17
N LEU A 71 19.77 -19.31 14.25
CA LEU A 71 18.63 -19.10 13.38
C LEU A 71 17.94 -17.76 13.66
N ILE A 72 17.76 -17.40 14.94
CA ILE A 72 17.17 -16.12 15.34
C ILE A 72 18.08 -14.96 14.89
N ILE A 73 19.39 -15.07 15.12
CA ILE A 73 20.37 -14.08 14.68
C ILE A 73 20.35 -13.95 13.14
N LEU A 74 20.31 -15.07 12.42
CA LEU A 74 20.22 -15.07 10.96
C LEU A 74 18.95 -14.35 10.48
N VAL A 75 17.79 -14.62 11.08
CA VAL A 75 16.53 -13.95 10.77
C VAL A 75 16.63 -12.45 11.03
N ILE A 76 17.17 -12.03 12.17
CA ILE A 76 17.38 -10.62 12.51
C ILE A 76 18.29 -9.96 11.48
N LEU A 77 19.42 -10.57 11.12
CA LEU A 77 20.36 -10.03 10.12
C LEU A 77 19.69 -9.87 8.74
N ILE A 78 18.89 -10.85 8.31
CA ILE A 78 18.11 -10.77 7.07
C ILE A 78 17.14 -9.59 7.13
N PHE A 79 16.35 -9.44 8.19
CA PHE A 79 15.40 -8.35 8.32
C PHE A 79 16.08 -6.98 8.42
N CYS A 80 17.18 -6.86 9.17
CA CYS A 80 18.00 -5.65 9.20
C CYS A 80 18.52 -5.30 7.80
N GLY A 81 19.05 -6.28 7.05
CA GLY A 81 19.48 -6.08 5.67
C GLY A 81 18.35 -5.61 4.76
N ARG A 82 17.16 -6.21 4.87
CA ARG A 82 15.97 -5.76 4.11
C ARG A 82 15.54 -4.34 4.48
N THR A 83 15.60 -3.97 5.75
CA THR A 83 15.29 -2.61 6.23
C THR A 83 16.29 -1.60 5.67
N LEU A 84 17.58 -1.91 5.69
CA LEU A 84 18.62 -1.04 5.11
C LEU A 84 18.43 -0.84 3.60
N LEU A 85 18.11 -1.91 2.87
CA LEU A 85 17.78 -1.81 1.44
C LEU A 85 16.52 -0.98 1.21
N ARG A 86 15.48 -1.20 2.01
CA ARG A 86 14.22 -0.44 1.92
C ARG A 86 14.45 1.04 2.18
N ASN A 87 15.33 1.42 3.11
CA ASN A 87 15.66 2.82 3.39
C ASN A 87 16.18 3.56 2.15
N ARG A 88 16.78 2.87 1.18
CA ARG A 88 17.19 3.47 -0.10
C ARG A 88 16.00 3.95 -0.93
N ASP A 89 14.86 3.28 -0.85
CA ASP A 89 13.63 3.70 -1.53
C ASP A 89 13.08 5.01 -0.95
N TRP A 90 13.30 5.28 0.33
CA TRP A 90 12.85 6.48 1.03
C TRP A 90 13.75 7.70 0.82
N ASN A 91 14.86 7.55 0.10
CA ASN A 91 15.87 8.60 -0.07
C ASN A 91 15.35 9.80 -0.89
N SER A 92 14.47 9.55 -1.87
CA SER A 92 13.86 10.62 -2.66
C SER A 92 12.41 10.32 -3.02
N ARG A 93 11.67 11.37 -3.39
CA ARG A 93 10.31 11.23 -3.93
C ARG A 93 10.28 10.30 -5.14
N GLU A 94 11.27 10.41 -6.02
CA GLU A 94 11.37 9.59 -7.22
C GLU A 94 11.57 8.10 -6.88
N SER A 95 12.55 7.78 -6.02
CA SER A 95 12.83 6.39 -5.64
C SER A 95 11.63 5.74 -4.98
N LEU A 96 10.91 6.50 -4.13
CA LEU A 96 9.72 6.02 -3.43
C LEU A 96 8.59 5.71 -4.42
N ILE A 97 8.31 6.64 -5.35
CA ILE A 97 7.24 6.45 -6.34
C ILE A 97 7.59 5.30 -7.30
N ARG A 98 8.85 5.21 -7.77
CA ARG A 98 9.30 4.11 -8.64
C ARG A 98 9.20 2.75 -7.95
N SER A 99 9.62 2.65 -6.69
CA SER A 99 9.49 1.43 -5.88
C SER A 99 8.01 1.04 -5.70
N GLY A 100 7.14 2.02 -5.44
CA GLY A 100 5.70 1.82 -5.38
C GLY A 100 5.10 1.32 -6.70
N LEU A 101 5.52 1.88 -7.84
CA LEU A 101 5.02 1.47 -9.16
C LEU A 101 5.48 0.06 -9.52
N LYS A 102 6.71 -0.30 -9.16
CA LYS A 102 7.25 -1.66 -9.33
C LYS A 102 6.49 -2.69 -8.50
N THR A 103 6.06 -2.32 -7.30
CA THR A 103 5.35 -3.23 -6.38
C THR A 103 3.85 -3.32 -6.66
N LEU A 104 3.23 -2.23 -7.12
CA LEU A 104 1.81 -2.17 -7.49
C LEU A 104 1.61 -1.60 -8.91
N PRO A 105 2.00 -2.35 -9.96
CA PRO A 105 1.91 -1.86 -11.35
C PRO A 105 0.47 -1.71 -11.86
N GLN A 106 -0.53 -2.29 -11.18
CA GLN A 106 -1.95 -2.19 -11.56
C GLN A 106 -2.72 -1.23 -10.64
N ASN A 107 -2.03 -0.30 -9.97
CA ASN A 107 -2.65 0.67 -9.07
C ASN A 107 -2.74 2.05 -9.75
N ALA A 108 -3.96 2.50 -10.03
CA ALA A 108 -4.24 3.79 -10.67
C ALA A 108 -3.59 4.97 -9.91
N LYS A 109 -3.61 4.94 -8.58
CA LYS A 109 -3.02 6.01 -7.74
C LYS A 109 -1.51 6.07 -7.87
N MET A 110 -0.84 4.94 -8.06
CA MET A 110 0.61 4.90 -8.29
C MET A 110 0.98 5.53 -9.63
N HIS A 111 0.26 5.18 -10.70
CA HIS A 111 0.45 5.80 -12.02
C HIS A 111 0.17 7.32 -11.98
N TYR A 112 -0.92 7.74 -11.33
CA TYR A 112 -1.25 9.16 -11.13
C TYR A 112 -0.16 9.92 -10.37
N ASN A 113 0.36 9.36 -9.27
CA ASN A 113 1.42 10.01 -8.49
C ASN A 113 2.72 10.13 -9.28
N PHE A 114 3.05 9.12 -10.09
CA PHE A 114 4.22 9.18 -10.97
C PHE A 114 4.05 10.18 -12.10
N ALA A 115 2.84 10.27 -12.68
CA ALA A 115 2.50 11.30 -13.66
C ALA A 115 2.62 12.72 -13.09
N ASN A 116 2.16 12.96 -11.85
CA ASN A 116 2.37 14.24 -11.16
C ASN A 116 3.86 14.55 -11.01
N PHE A 117 4.66 13.59 -10.56
CA PHE A 117 6.11 13.76 -10.44
C PHE A 117 6.77 14.13 -11.78
N LEU A 118 6.40 13.44 -12.86
CA LEU A 118 6.92 13.69 -14.20
C LEU A 118 6.51 15.07 -14.72
N ARG A 119 5.26 15.48 -14.49
CA ARG A 119 4.77 16.82 -14.82
C ARG A 119 5.53 17.89 -14.07
N ASP A 120 5.71 17.72 -12.76
CA ASP A 120 6.45 18.66 -11.91
C ASP A 120 7.94 18.74 -12.32
N SER A 121 8.45 17.68 -12.96
CA SER A 121 9.81 17.62 -13.53
C SER A 121 9.89 18.11 -14.99
N GLY A 122 8.78 18.61 -15.57
CA GLY A 122 8.71 19.12 -16.93
C GLY A 122 8.57 18.05 -18.03
N ASN A 123 8.52 16.77 -17.70
CA ASN A 123 8.36 15.68 -18.67
C ASN A 123 6.87 15.40 -18.94
N LEU A 124 6.22 16.29 -19.68
CA LEU A 124 4.77 16.27 -19.93
C LEU A 124 4.34 15.05 -20.75
N GLU A 125 5.13 14.64 -21.75
CA GLU A 125 4.82 13.47 -22.58
C GLU A 125 4.76 12.17 -21.75
N SER A 126 5.76 11.93 -20.91
CA SER A 126 5.75 10.75 -20.03
C SER A 126 4.65 10.86 -18.97
N ALA A 127 4.37 12.07 -18.47
CA ALA A 127 3.27 12.29 -17.54
C ALA A 127 1.92 11.90 -18.19
N ALA A 128 1.69 12.28 -19.44
CA ALA A 128 0.47 11.95 -20.17
C ALA A 128 0.27 10.43 -20.30
N VAL A 129 1.34 9.67 -20.59
CA VAL A 129 1.29 8.20 -20.64
C VAL A 129 0.83 7.62 -19.30
N HIS A 130 1.41 8.09 -18.19
CA HIS A 130 1.04 7.58 -16.87
C HIS A 130 -0.35 8.05 -16.40
N TYR A 131 -0.80 9.25 -16.75
CA TYR A 131 -2.19 9.65 -16.49
C TYR A 131 -3.19 8.79 -17.28
N LYS A 132 -2.91 8.51 -18.56
CA LYS A 132 -3.75 7.62 -19.38
C LYS A 132 -3.82 6.22 -18.77
N GLU A 133 -2.71 5.69 -18.28
CA GLU A 133 -2.70 4.39 -17.61
C GLU A 133 -3.46 4.42 -16.27
N ALA A 134 -3.36 5.51 -15.50
CA ALA A 134 -4.18 5.70 -14.31
C ALA A 134 -5.68 5.70 -14.65
N LEU A 135 -6.08 6.35 -15.75
CA LEU A 135 -7.46 6.38 -16.24
C LEU A 135 -7.91 5.03 -16.84
N ARG A 136 -7.00 4.26 -17.45
CA ARG A 136 -7.29 2.88 -17.90
C ARG A 136 -7.66 1.99 -16.70
N LEU A 137 -6.91 2.13 -15.60
CA LEU A 137 -7.12 1.37 -14.36
C LEU A 137 -8.32 1.88 -13.56
N TRP A 138 -8.57 3.18 -13.56
CA TRP A 138 -9.70 3.80 -12.88
C TRP A 138 -10.29 4.96 -13.70
N PRO A 139 -11.28 4.67 -14.58
CA PRO A 139 -11.84 5.66 -15.49
C PRO A 139 -12.53 6.85 -14.80
N ALA A 140 -13.03 6.66 -13.58
CA ALA A 140 -13.70 7.72 -12.81
C ALA A 140 -12.75 8.60 -11.99
N TYR A 141 -11.43 8.51 -12.21
CA TYR A 141 -10.45 9.24 -11.42
C TYR A 141 -10.40 10.73 -11.82
N ALA A 142 -11.30 11.52 -11.23
CA ALA A 142 -11.49 12.94 -11.57
C ALA A 142 -10.19 13.77 -11.56
N SER A 143 -9.32 13.58 -10.55
CA SER A 143 -8.05 14.31 -10.48
C SER A 143 -7.07 13.94 -11.59
N ALA A 144 -7.07 12.70 -12.06
CA ALA A 144 -6.26 12.29 -13.20
C ALA A 144 -6.79 12.89 -14.51
N HIS A 145 -8.11 12.95 -14.69
CA HIS A 145 -8.72 13.69 -15.80
C HIS A 145 -8.31 15.16 -15.78
N ASN A 146 -8.48 15.86 -14.65
CA ASN A 146 -8.10 17.27 -14.53
C ASN A 146 -6.61 17.50 -14.85
N ASN A 147 -5.71 16.70 -14.29
CA ASN A 147 -4.28 16.92 -14.48
C ASN A 147 -3.79 16.54 -15.88
N LEU A 148 -4.45 15.58 -16.53
CA LEU A 148 -4.19 15.23 -17.92
C LEU A 148 -4.66 16.36 -18.85
N GLY A 149 -5.86 16.89 -18.64
CA GLY A 149 -6.37 18.03 -19.40
C GLY A 149 -5.48 19.27 -19.30
N ALA A 150 -4.93 19.52 -18.10
CA ALA A 150 -4.03 20.66 -17.86
C ALA A 150 -2.68 20.59 -18.61
N ILE A 151 -2.31 19.44 -19.16
CA ILE A 151 -1.07 19.27 -19.94
C ILE A 151 -1.33 18.99 -21.43
N MET A 152 -2.59 19.02 -21.88
CA MET A 152 -2.94 18.85 -23.29
C MET A 152 -2.66 20.13 -24.07
N ASN A 153 -2.14 19.97 -25.29
CA ASN A 153 -1.88 21.10 -26.19
C ASN A 153 -3.14 21.59 -26.91
N ARG A 154 -4.14 20.72 -27.07
CA ARG A 154 -5.38 21.04 -27.79
C ARG A 154 -6.48 21.41 -26.79
N PRO A 155 -7.12 22.57 -26.96
CA PRO A 155 -8.17 23.00 -26.03
C PRO A 155 -9.37 22.06 -26.05
N GLU A 156 -9.72 21.48 -27.21
CA GLU A 156 -10.81 20.50 -27.31
C GLU A 156 -10.56 19.24 -26.46
N ASP A 157 -9.33 18.72 -26.47
CA ASP A 157 -8.96 17.55 -25.68
C ASP A 157 -8.92 17.89 -24.18
N ALA A 158 -8.42 19.08 -23.83
CA ALA A 158 -8.39 19.57 -22.46
C ALA A 158 -9.81 19.72 -21.89
N GLU A 159 -10.73 20.32 -22.67
CA GLU A 159 -12.14 20.51 -22.33
C GLU A 159 -12.81 19.18 -21.99
N GLN A 160 -12.66 18.16 -22.86
CA GLN A 160 -13.22 16.83 -22.62
C GLN A 160 -12.76 16.23 -21.29
N HIS A 161 -11.48 16.40 -20.96
CA HIS A 161 -10.93 15.92 -19.70
C HIS A 161 -11.46 16.71 -18.49
N PHE A 162 -11.59 18.04 -18.57
CA PHE A 162 -12.17 18.83 -17.47
C PHE A 162 -13.66 18.52 -17.25
N LEU A 163 -14.43 18.38 -18.33
CA LEU A 163 -15.84 17.96 -18.26
C LEU A 163 -15.98 16.56 -17.66
N ALA A 164 -15.10 15.62 -18.02
CA ALA A 164 -15.07 14.30 -17.40
C ALA A 164 -14.74 14.37 -15.90
N ALA A 165 -13.77 15.20 -15.49
CA ALA A 165 -13.45 15.41 -14.08
C ALA A 165 -14.65 15.95 -13.28
N ILE A 166 -15.38 16.92 -13.84
CA ILE A 166 -16.61 17.48 -13.26
C ILE A 166 -17.71 16.42 -13.19
N ARG A 167 -17.88 15.62 -14.24
CA ARG A 167 -18.88 14.54 -14.28
C ARG A 167 -18.65 13.51 -13.17
N TYR A 168 -17.40 13.10 -12.96
CA TYR A 168 -17.06 12.12 -11.92
C TYR A 168 -16.99 12.72 -10.51
N SER A 169 -16.67 14.01 -10.40
CA SER A 169 -16.66 14.74 -9.13
C SER A 169 -17.21 16.16 -9.33
N PRO A 170 -18.53 16.35 -9.13
CA PRO A 170 -19.19 17.65 -9.33
C PRO A 170 -18.67 18.79 -8.46
N HIS A 171 -17.90 18.48 -7.42
CA HIS A 171 -17.30 19.44 -6.48
C HIS A 171 -15.81 19.69 -6.77
N HIS A 172 -15.28 19.22 -7.91
CA HIS A 172 -13.87 19.36 -8.26
C HIS A 172 -13.52 20.78 -8.72
N VAL A 173 -13.29 21.69 -7.75
CA VAL A 173 -13.03 23.12 -7.97
C VAL A 173 -11.99 23.41 -9.07
N ASN A 174 -10.86 22.70 -9.05
CA ASN A 174 -9.79 22.90 -10.04
C ASN A 174 -10.24 22.59 -11.48
N ALA A 175 -11.20 21.69 -11.67
CA ALA A 175 -11.67 21.32 -13.00
C ALA A 175 -12.54 22.43 -13.60
N TYR A 176 -13.41 23.06 -12.80
CA TYR A 176 -14.15 24.26 -13.23
C TYR A 176 -13.23 25.43 -13.53
N TYR A 177 -12.22 25.66 -12.67
CA TYR A 177 -11.24 26.71 -12.89
C TYR A 177 -10.49 26.52 -14.22
N ASN A 178 -9.99 25.31 -14.47
CA ASN A 178 -9.27 25.00 -15.70
C ASN A 178 -10.18 25.03 -16.94
N LEU A 179 -11.43 24.56 -16.83
CA LEU A 179 -12.42 24.68 -17.90
C LEU A 179 -12.70 26.15 -18.24
N GLY A 180 -12.83 27.00 -17.22
CA GLY A 180 -12.99 28.45 -17.42
C GLY A 180 -11.81 29.09 -18.16
N GLN A 181 -10.59 28.59 -17.96
CA GLN A 181 -9.41 29.04 -18.71
C GLN A 181 -9.43 28.60 -20.18
N VAL A 182 -10.06 27.47 -20.51
CA VAL A 182 -10.19 27.00 -21.91
C VAL A 182 -11.13 27.90 -22.71
N TYR A 183 -12.18 28.43 -22.07
CA TYR A 183 -13.17 29.30 -22.72
C TYR A 183 -12.83 30.79 -22.70
N ARG A 184 -11.71 31.17 -22.07
CA ARG A 184 -11.27 32.56 -22.01
C ARG A 184 -10.56 32.98 -23.29
#